data_AF-A0A930A0E3-F1
#
_entry.id   AF-A0A930A0E3-F1
#
_cell.length_a   1.000
_cell.length_b   1.000
_cell.length_c   1.000
_cell.angle_alpha   90.00
_cell.angle_beta   90.00
_cell.angle_gamma   90.00
#
_symmetry.space_group_name_H-M   'P 1'
#
loop_
_entity.id
_entity.type
_entity.pdbx_description
1 polymer ?
#
loop_
_entity_poly.entity_id
_entity_poly.type
_entity_poly.pdbx_seq_one_letter_code
_entity_poly.pdbx_strand_id
1 'polypeptide(L)'
;LQSANLPNISQYITANEVNLCLSIQTFQECIHSQSYSYMLDSICSPEQRNDILYQWKTDEHLLKRNEFIGELYNEFVAKQDKQSFLRVCIANFILEGVYFYSGFMFFYNLARNGKMPGSVQEIRYINRDESTHLWLFRNILVELQKEEPELFTPENIQMIRDMMNTGVEQEIAWGHYVIGDEIPGLNKQMVTDYIKYLGNTRFATLGFGNLYEEYAEEPESMKWVKQYSDANMVKTDFFEARPSAYAKSGAIEDDL
;
A
#
# COMPACT_ATOMS: atom_id res chain seq x y z
N LEU A 1 -1.05 9.32 -6.88
CA LEU A 1 0.39 9.69 -6.88
C LEU A 1 1.20 8.67 -7.68
N GLN A 2 1.09 7.37 -7.39
CA GLN A 2 1.82 6.29 -8.08
C GLN A 2 1.70 6.31 -9.60
N SER A 3 0.48 6.32 -10.14
CA SER A 3 0.24 6.36 -11.60
C SER A 3 0.90 7.54 -12.34
N ALA A 4 1.16 8.65 -11.63
CA ALA A 4 1.83 9.82 -12.19
C ALA A 4 3.36 9.79 -12.01
N ASN A 5 3.87 9.15 -10.96
CA ASN A 5 5.29 9.21 -10.60
C ASN A 5 6.12 7.99 -11.05
N LEU A 6 5.52 6.79 -11.13
CA LEU A 6 6.22 5.60 -11.61
C LEU A 6 6.85 5.79 -13.00
N PRO A 7 6.20 6.47 -13.97
CA PRO A 7 6.84 6.80 -15.25
C PRO A 7 8.06 7.73 -15.13
N ASN A 8 8.15 8.56 -14.10
CA ASN A 8 9.33 9.41 -13.88
C ASN A 8 10.51 8.58 -13.35
N ILE A 9 10.24 7.60 -12.49
CA ILE A 9 11.27 6.68 -11.97
C ILE A 9 11.81 5.79 -13.09
N SER A 10 10.93 5.23 -13.93
CA SER A 10 11.32 4.28 -14.98
C SER A 10 12.27 4.89 -16.03
N GLN A 11 12.21 6.21 -16.26
CA GLN A 11 13.14 6.91 -17.17
C GLN A 11 14.61 6.83 -16.74
N TYR A 12 14.87 6.59 -15.46
CA TYR A 12 16.23 6.53 -14.88
C TYR A 12 16.70 5.10 -14.64
N ILE A 13 15.85 4.11 -14.87
CA ILE A 13 16.21 2.70 -14.79
C ILE A 13 16.66 2.23 -16.17
N THR A 14 17.90 1.72 -16.23
CA THR A 14 18.52 1.25 -17.48
C THR A 14 18.27 -0.23 -17.76
N ALA A 15 17.77 -0.99 -16.77
CA ALA A 15 17.34 -2.38 -16.92
C ALA A 15 15.93 -2.46 -17.53
N ASN A 16 15.83 -2.98 -18.76
CA ASN A 16 14.57 -3.01 -19.51
C ASN A 16 13.50 -3.88 -18.84
N GLU A 17 13.90 -5.00 -18.26
CA GLU A 17 13.02 -5.92 -17.54
C GLU A 17 12.36 -5.27 -16.32
N VAL A 18 13.07 -4.37 -15.63
CA VAL A 18 12.52 -3.62 -14.49
C VAL A 18 11.53 -2.56 -15.00
N ASN A 19 11.81 -1.91 -16.12
CA ASN A 19 10.88 -0.97 -16.76
C ASN A 19 9.57 -1.64 -17.21
N LEU A 20 9.62 -2.90 -17.66
CA LEU A 20 8.42 -3.69 -17.94
C LEU A 20 7.59 -3.93 -16.68
N CYS A 21 8.24 -4.28 -15.56
CA CYS A 21 7.56 -4.44 -14.27
C CYS A 21 6.92 -3.13 -13.79
N LEU A 22 7.62 -1.99 -13.89
CA LEU A 22 7.07 -0.68 -13.52
C LEU A 22 5.91 -0.24 -14.41
N SER A 23 5.92 -0.62 -15.69
CA SER A 23 4.80 -0.36 -16.60
C SER A 23 3.56 -1.17 -16.21
N ILE A 24 3.75 -2.44 -15.82
CA ILE A 24 2.67 -3.28 -15.29
C ILE A 24 2.14 -2.70 -13.98
N GLN A 25 3.02 -2.29 -13.06
CA GLN A 25 2.63 -1.64 -11.82
C GLN A 25 1.80 -0.38 -12.10
N THR A 26 2.26 0.50 -12.99
CA THR A 26 1.53 1.72 -13.38
C THR A 26 0.12 1.41 -13.88
N PHE A 27 -0.05 0.34 -14.67
CA PHE A 27 -1.36 -0.11 -15.11
C PHE A 27 -2.23 -0.59 -13.92
N GLN A 28 -1.67 -1.41 -13.02
CA GLN A 28 -2.40 -1.91 -11.84
C GLN A 28 -2.87 -0.78 -10.92
N GLU A 29 -2.04 0.25 -10.71
CA GLU A 29 -2.37 1.44 -9.93
C GLU A 29 -3.58 2.20 -10.49
N CYS A 30 -3.70 2.26 -11.82
CA CYS A 30 -4.89 2.83 -12.47
C CYS A 30 -6.14 1.99 -12.16
N ILE A 31 -6.02 0.66 -12.15
CA ILE A 31 -7.11 -0.25 -11.78
C ILE A 31 -7.50 -0.09 -10.31
N HIS A 32 -6.53 0.10 -9.41
CA HIS A 32 -6.82 0.36 -7.99
C HIS A 32 -7.55 1.69 -7.79
N SER A 33 -7.12 2.75 -8.48
CA SER A 33 -7.84 4.03 -8.44
C SER A 33 -9.28 3.91 -8.97
N GLN A 34 -9.47 3.09 -10.00
CA GLN A 34 -10.79 2.81 -10.56
C GLN A 34 -11.66 2.01 -9.57
N SER A 35 -11.12 1.02 -8.87
CA SER A 35 -11.88 0.20 -7.92
C SER A 35 -12.38 1.04 -6.74
N TYR A 36 -11.56 1.94 -6.18
CA TYR A 36 -12.03 2.87 -5.15
C TYR A 36 -13.16 3.78 -5.64
N SER A 37 -13.08 4.26 -6.88
CA SER A 37 -14.15 5.08 -7.47
C SER A 37 -15.44 4.26 -7.62
N TYR A 38 -15.34 3.03 -8.13
CA TYR A 38 -16.46 2.11 -8.24
C TYR A 38 -17.10 1.78 -6.89
N MET A 39 -16.28 1.54 -5.87
CA MET A 39 -16.76 1.28 -4.50
C MET A 39 -17.56 2.47 -3.97
N LEU A 40 -17.03 3.70 -4.09
CA LEU A 40 -17.72 4.91 -3.65
C LEU A 40 -19.02 5.16 -4.44
N ASP A 41 -18.99 5.00 -5.78
CA ASP A 41 -20.18 5.13 -6.63
C ASP A 41 -21.29 4.15 -6.25
N SER A 42 -20.92 2.99 -5.71
CA SER A 42 -21.88 1.95 -5.34
C SER A 42 -22.52 2.18 -3.97
N ILE A 43 -21.85 2.87 -3.04
CA ILE A 43 -22.28 2.98 -1.64
C ILE A 43 -22.62 4.41 -1.19
N CYS A 44 -22.22 5.42 -1.94
CA CYS A 44 -22.41 6.83 -1.61
C CYS A 44 -23.34 7.53 -2.61
N SER A 45 -24.03 8.58 -2.16
CA SER A 45 -24.61 9.55 -3.09
C SER A 45 -23.49 10.32 -3.82
N PRO A 46 -23.76 10.93 -5.00
CA PRO A 46 -22.76 11.72 -5.72
C PRO A 46 -22.16 12.87 -4.89
N GLU A 47 -22.94 13.47 -3.99
CA GLU A 47 -22.50 14.53 -3.07
C GLU A 47 -21.53 13.97 -2.02
N GLN A 48 -21.94 12.91 -1.32
CA GLN A 48 -21.09 12.23 -0.33
C GLN A 48 -19.78 11.73 -0.93
N ARG A 49 -19.83 11.17 -2.14
CA ARG A 49 -18.65 10.73 -2.88
C ARG A 49 -17.69 11.90 -3.11
N ASN A 50 -18.19 13.04 -3.58
CA ASN A 50 -17.35 14.20 -3.85
C ASN A 50 -16.70 14.71 -2.56
N ASP A 51 -17.44 14.75 -1.46
CA ASP A 51 -16.91 15.16 -0.15
C ASP A 51 -15.77 14.23 0.30
N ILE A 52 -15.95 12.91 0.16
CA ILE A 52 -14.91 11.91 0.47
C ILE A 52 -13.67 12.11 -0.41
N LEU A 53 -13.85 12.25 -1.73
CA LEU A 53 -12.74 12.42 -2.68
C LEU A 53 -11.94 13.71 -2.45
N TYR A 54 -12.59 14.76 -1.97
CA TYR A 54 -11.97 16.06 -1.72
C TYR A 54 -11.63 16.32 -0.25
N GLN A 55 -11.80 15.34 0.64
CA GLN A 55 -11.53 15.49 2.08
C GLN A 55 -10.13 16.04 2.37
N TRP A 56 -9.13 15.69 1.55
CA TRP A 56 -7.75 16.17 1.69
C TRP A 56 -7.61 17.70 1.60
N LYS A 57 -8.59 18.41 1.02
CA LYS A 57 -8.57 19.88 0.91
C LYS A 57 -8.89 20.57 2.24
N THR A 58 -9.54 19.87 3.15
CA THR A 58 -10.06 20.44 4.41
C THR A 58 -9.61 19.68 5.65
N ASP A 59 -9.10 18.46 5.51
CA ASP A 59 -8.54 17.68 6.61
C ASP A 59 -7.00 17.83 6.64
N GLU A 60 -6.52 18.61 7.62
CA GLU A 60 -5.09 18.90 7.79
C GLU A 60 -4.25 17.64 8.08
N HIS A 61 -4.83 16.62 8.72
CA HIS A 61 -4.10 15.37 9.01
C HIS A 61 -3.89 14.57 7.73
N LEU A 62 -4.92 14.50 6.88
CA LEU A 62 -4.83 13.85 5.57
C LEU A 62 -3.90 14.60 4.62
N LEU A 63 -3.95 15.94 4.61
CA LEU A 63 -3.05 16.76 3.80
C LEU A 63 -1.59 16.52 4.19
N LYS A 64 -1.28 16.59 5.49
CA LYS A 64 0.08 16.36 6.01
C LYS A 64 0.63 14.97 5.65
N ARG A 65 -0.23 13.94 5.68
CA ARG A 65 0.14 12.58 5.26
C ARG A 65 0.49 12.52 3.77
N ASN A 66 -0.24 13.27 2.93
CA ASN A 66 0.00 13.33 1.49
C ASN A 66 1.27 14.13 1.13
N GLU A 67 1.58 15.18 1.89
CA GLU A 67 2.72 16.06 1.65
C GLU A 67 4.05 15.31 1.74
N PHE A 68 4.26 14.46 2.75
CA PHE A 68 5.55 13.77 2.92
C PHE A 68 5.98 12.95 1.70
N ILE A 69 5.11 12.09 1.18
CA ILE A 69 5.41 11.30 -0.03
C ILE A 69 5.40 12.19 -1.28
N GLY A 70 4.44 13.12 -1.37
CA GLY A 70 4.31 14.03 -2.52
C GLY A 70 5.52 14.93 -2.72
N GLU A 71 6.09 15.47 -1.64
CA GLU A 71 7.28 16.33 -1.67
C GLU A 71 8.52 15.56 -2.12
N LEU A 72 8.69 14.31 -1.69
CA LEU A 72 9.81 13.46 -2.14
C LEU A 72 9.68 13.14 -3.65
N TYR A 73 8.46 13.00 -4.16
CA TYR A 73 8.21 12.78 -5.58
C TYR A 73 8.53 14.05 -6.36
N ASN A 74 8.05 15.21 -5.88
CA ASN A 74 8.35 16.51 -6.48
C ASN A 74 9.85 16.84 -6.45
N GLU A 75 10.55 16.50 -5.37
CA GLU A 75 12.00 16.67 -5.24
C GLU A 75 12.72 15.90 -6.35
N PHE A 76 12.36 14.63 -6.58
CA PHE A 76 12.97 13.83 -7.63
C PHE A 76 12.68 14.37 -9.03
N VAL A 77 11.43 14.76 -9.30
CA VAL A 77 11.06 15.39 -10.59
C VAL A 77 11.88 16.67 -10.83
N ALA A 78 12.15 17.45 -9.78
CA ALA A 78 12.89 18.71 -9.90
C ALA A 78 14.41 18.52 -10.01
N LYS A 79 15.00 17.60 -9.24
CA LYS A 79 16.47 17.45 -9.13
C LYS A 79 17.05 16.39 -10.05
N GLN A 80 16.37 15.25 -10.18
CA GLN A 80 16.77 14.15 -11.07
C GLN A 80 18.22 13.65 -10.85
N ASP A 81 18.66 13.60 -9.59
CA ASP A 81 20.00 13.15 -9.19
C ASP A 81 19.95 11.81 -8.42
N LYS A 82 21.11 11.18 -8.18
CA LYS A 82 21.19 9.88 -7.49
C LYS A 82 20.58 9.91 -6.07
N GLN A 83 20.70 11.04 -5.37
CA GLN A 83 20.22 11.19 -3.98
C GLN A 83 18.69 11.28 -3.94
N SER A 84 18.10 12.11 -4.79
CA SER A 84 16.66 12.23 -4.95
C SER A 84 16.05 10.95 -5.53
N PHE A 85 16.77 10.23 -6.40
CA PHE A 85 16.36 8.90 -6.87
C PHE A 85 16.29 7.87 -5.72
N LEU A 86 17.31 7.81 -4.86
CA LEU A 86 17.28 6.93 -3.69
C LEU A 86 16.08 7.28 -2.78
N ARG A 87 15.88 8.57 -2.49
CA ARG A 87 14.77 9.06 -1.65
C ARG A 87 13.41 8.69 -2.23
N VAL A 88 13.19 8.84 -3.55
CA VAL A 88 11.91 8.51 -4.18
C VAL A 88 11.66 6.99 -4.17
N CYS A 89 12.69 6.16 -4.36
CA CYS A 89 12.56 4.71 -4.24
C CYS A 89 12.19 4.28 -2.82
N ILE A 90 12.78 4.91 -1.79
CA ILE A 90 12.42 4.66 -0.39
C ILE A 90 11.01 5.15 -0.07
N ALA A 91 10.60 6.29 -0.63
CA ALA A 91 9.23 6.80 -0.47
C ALA A 91 8.19 5.84 -1.04
N ASN A 92 8.42 5.27 -2.24
CA ASN A 92 7.59 4.21 -2.80
C ASN A 92 7.57 2.98 -1.88
N PHE A 93 8.75 2.54 -1.42
CA PHE A 93 8.85 1.39 -0.52
C PHE A 93 8.06 1.57 0.79
N ILE A 94 8.02 2.78 1.34
CA ILE A 94 7.20 3.13 2.52
C ILE A 94 5.71 3.11 2.17
N LEU A 95 5.33 3.72 1.03
CA LEU A 95 3.94 3.77 0.58
C LEU A 95 3.36 2.36 0.39
N GLU A 96 4.03 1.52 -0.42
CA GLU A 96 3.59 0.14 -0.69
C GLU A 96 3.68 -0.75 0.56
N GLY A 97 4.72 -0.53 1.37
CA GLY A 97 5.08 -1.42 2.46
C GLY A 97 4.37 -1.17 3.78
N VAL A 98 3.95 0.07 4.03
CA VAL A 98 3.42 0.52 5.33
C VAL A 98 2.02 1.12 5.16
N TYR A 99 1.86 2.11 4.27
CA TYR A 99 0.62 2.90 4.19
C TYR A 99 -0.54 2.07 3.65
N PHE A 100 -0.31 1.29 2.59
CA PHE A 100 -1.32 0.37 2.06
C PHE A 100 -1.71 -0.72 3.07
N TYR A 101 -0.73 -1.32 3.75
CA TYR A 101 -0.96 -2.40 4.72
C TYR A 101 -1.74 -1.92 5.96
N SER A 102 -1.53 -0.67 6.38
CA SER A 102 -2.38 0.00 7.38
C SER A 102 -3.85 0.09 6.92
N GLY A 103 -4.08 0.51 5.67
CA GLY A 103 -5.42 0.53 5.08
C GLY A 103 -6.06 -0.86 4.98
N PHE A 104 -5.30 -1.87 4.57
CA PHE A 104 -5.78 -3.25 4.47
C PHE A 104 -6.23 -3.81 5.82
N MET A 105 -5.43 -3.58 6.86
CA MET A 105 -5.78 -3.95 8.24
C MET A 105 -7.17 -3.42 8.63
N PHE A 106 -7.49 -2.16 8.30
CA PHE A 106 -8.80 -1.59 8.60
C PHE A 106 -9.94 -2.34 7.89
N PHE A 107 -9.85 -2.55 6.57
CA PHE A 107 -10.88 -3.27 5.83
C PHE A 107 -11.02 -4.73 6.27
N TYR A 108 -9.91 -5.41 6.59
CA TYR A 108 -9.96 -6.76 7.13
C TYR A 108 -10.62 -6.81 8.50
N ASN A 109 -10.44 -5.78 9.35
CA ASN A 109 -11.17 -5.68 10.60
C ASN A 109 -12.68 -5.52 10.36
N LEU A 110 -13.11 -4.76 9.34
CA LEU A 110 -14.53 -4.69 8.98
C LEU A 110 -15.09 -6.07 8.60
N ALA A 111 -14.40 -6.82 7.74
CA ALA A 111 -14.84 -8.18 7.39
C ALA A 111 -14.86 -9.13 8.58
N ARG A 112 -13.86 -9.05 9.47
CA ARG A 112 -13.83 -9.84 10.71
C ARG A 112 -15.05 -9.59 11.60
N ASN A 113 -15.61 -8.39 11.53
CA ASN A 113 -16.82 -8.01 12.24
C ASN A 113 -18.10 -8.16 11.37
N GLY A 114 -18.04 -8.91 10.26
CA GLY A 114 -19.19 -9.19 9.39
C GLY A 114 -19.64 -7.99 8.55
N LYS A 115 -18.79 -6.99 8.33
CA LYS A 115 -19.11 -5.76 7.58
C LYS A 115 -18.34 -5.67 6.27
N MET A 116 -18.95 -5.02 5.28
CA MET A 116 -18.34 -4.68 3.98
C MET A 116 -17.66 -5.86 3.25
N PRO A 117 -18.27 -7.07 3.16
CA PRO A 117 -17.61 -8.24 2.57
C PRO A 117 -17.24 -8.06 1.09
N GLY A 118 -18.02 -7.28 0.33
CA GLY A 118 -17.70 -6.93 -1.06
C GLY A 118 -16.41 -6.12 -1.18
N SER A 119 -16.30 -5.04 -0.40
CA SER A 119 -15.09 -4.20 -0.36
C SER A 119 -13.84 -4.99 0.01
N VAL A 120 -13.95 -5.92 0.97
CA VAL A 120 -12.80 -6.75 1.38
C VAL A 120 -12.27 -7.64 0.26
N GLN A 121 -13.14 -8.13 -0.63
CA GLN A 121 -12.67 -8.92 -1.77
C GLN A 121 -11.85 -8.08 -2.75
N GLU A 122 -12.26 -6.83 -3.02
CA GLU A 122 -11.46 -5.90 -3.82
C GLU A 122 -10.12 -5.58 -3.15
N ILE A 123 -10.14 -5.32 -1.84
CA ILE A 123 -8.93 -5.04 -1.05
C ILE A 123 -7.95 -6.23 -1.06
N ARG A 124 -8.42 -7.48 -1.13
CA ARG A 124 -7.54 -8.64 -1.29
C ARG A 124 -6.83 -8.67 -2.64
N TYR A 125 -7.52 -8.32 -3.72
CA TYR A 125 -6.87 -8.24 -5.03
C TYR A 125 -5.81 -7.13 -5.06
N ILE A 126 -6.12 -5.98 -4.47
CA ILE A 126 -5.16 -4.87 -4.32
C ILE A 126 -3.95 -5.34 -3.49
N ASN A 127 -4.16 -5.93 -2.30
CA ASN A 127 -3.05 -6.42 -1.46
C ASN A 127 -2.16 -7.44 -2.17
N ARG A 128 -2.75 -8.35 -2.95
CA ARG A 128 -1.97 -9.28 -3.78
C ARG A 128 -1.05 -8.53 -4.75
N ASP A 129 -1.57 -7.51 -5.43
CA ASP A 129 -0.78 -6.70 -6.35
C ASP A 129 0.29 -5.88 -5.59
N GLU A 130 -0.06 -5.23 -4.48
CA GLU A 130 0.88 -4.48 -3.62
C GLU A 130 2.03 -5.33 -3.09
N SER A 131 1.79 -6.61 -2.82
CA SER A 131 2.87 -7.52 -2.41
C SER A 131 3.96 -7.65 -3.49
N THR A 132 3.58 -7.55 -4.77
CA THR A 132 4.52 -7.59 -5.90
C THR A 132 5.20 -6.24 -6.12
N HIS A 133 4.51 -5.14 -5.88
CA HIS A 133 5.05 -3.77 -5.98
C HIS A 133 6.10 -3.52 -4.91
N LEU A 134 5.78 -3.89 -3.67
CA LEU A 134 6.72 -3.86 -2.55
C LEU A 134 7.95 -4.73 -2.83
N TRP A 135 7.74 -5.94 -3.36
CA TRP A 135 8.84 -6.83 -3.74
C TRP A 135 9.71 -6.21 -4.84
N LEU A 136 9.12 -5.55 -5.84
CA LEU A 136 9.86 -4.88 -6.91
C LEU A 136 10.77 -3.79 -6.35
N PHE A 137 10.22 -2.86 -5.56
CA PHE A 137 11.01 -1.77 -4.97
C PHE A 137 12.07 -2.26 -3.99
N ARG A 138 11.78 -3.32 -3.21
CA ARG A 138 12.80 -3.99 -2.39
C ARG A 138 13.99 -4.43 -3.25
N ASN A 139 13.73 -5.13 -4.36
CA ASN A 139 14.81 -5.66 -5.19
C ASN A 139 15.55 -4.54 -5.93
N ILE A 140 14.85 -3.50 -6.41
CA ILE A 140 15.50 -2.29 -6.95
C ILE A 140 16.51 -1.74 -5.93
N LEU A 141 16.09 -1.53 -4.68
CA LEU A 141 16.96 -0.99 -3.62
C LEU A 141 18.12 -1.93 -3.29
N VAL A 142 17.90 -3.24 -3.25
CA VAL A 142 18.94 -4.24 -2.94
C VAL A 142 19.97 -4.35 -4.08
N GLU A 143 19.56 -4.28 -5.35
CA GLU A 143 20.51 -4.24 -6.46
C GLU A 143 21.27 -2.90 -6.49
N LEU A 144 20.59 -1.78 -6.22
CA LEU A 144 21.23 -0.47 -6.10
C LEU A 144 22.32 -0.46 -5.00
N GLN A 145 22.10 -1.16 -3.88
CA GLN A 145 23.13 -1.35 -2.83
C GLN A 145 24.39 -2.04 -3.34
N LYS A 146 24.26 -2.98 -4.29
CA LYS A 146 25.40 -3.74 -4.83
C LYS A 146 26.12 -2.99 -5.94
N GLU A 147 25.35 -2.35 -6.81
CA GLU A 147 25.86 -1.69 -8.01
C GLU A 147 26.41 -0.28 -7.72
N GLU A 148 25.84 0.40 -6.72
CA GLU A 148 26.14 1.79 -6.34
C GLU A 148 26.41 1.90 -4.82
N PRO A 149 27.41 1.17 -4.27
CA PRO A 149 27.66 1.12 -2.83
C PRO A 149 28.00 2.50 -2.22
N GLU A 150 28.54 3.42 -3.01
CA GLU A 150 28.80 4.81 -2.60
C GLU A 150 27.52 5.60 -2.32
N LEU A 151 26.36 5.15 -2.81
CA LEU A 151 25.07 5.75 -2.51
C LEU A 151 24.52 5.30 -1.15
N PHE A 152 25.09 4.24 -0.57
CA PHE A 152 24.69 3.66 0.72
C PHE A 152 25.76 3.89 1.79
N THR A 153 26.25 5.14 1.86
CA THR A 153 27.13 5.57 2.96
C THR A 153 26.38 5.52 4.30
N PRO A 154 27.09 5.54 5.45
CA PRO A 154 26.45 5.63 6.76
C PRO A 154 25.44 6.77 6.89
N GLU A 155 25.74 7.93 6.29
CA GLU A 155 24.85 9.10 6.28
C GLU A 155 23.55 8.82 5.52
N ASN A 156 23.65 8.17 4.36
CA ASN A 156 22.49 7.81 3.56
C ASN A 156 21.68 6.68 4.18
N ILE A 157 22.31 5.69 4.82
CA ILE A 157 21.60 4.66 5.58
C ILE A 157 20.85 5.30 6.75
N GLN A 158 21.44 6.28 7.44
CA GLN A 158 20.75 7.04 8.49
C GLN A 158 19.56 7.81 7.92
N MET A 159 19.71 8.48 6.78
CA MET A 159 18.61 9.13 6.08
C MET A 159 17.47 8.15 5.75
N ILE A 160 17.79 6.95 5.24
CA ILE A 160 16.78 5.91 4.96
C ILE A 160 16.04 5.49 6.24
N ARG A 161 16.78 5.30 7.34
CA ARG A 161 16.21 4.97 8.65
C ARG A 161 15.26 6.07 9.13
N ASP A 162 15.65 7.34 8.98
CA ASP A 162 14.83 8.49 9.40
C ASP A 162 13.57 8.62 8.54
N MET A 163 13.66 8.37 7.23
CA MET A 163 12.48 8.33 6.34
C MET A 163 11.51 7.21 6.76
N MET A 164 12.02 6.01 7.05
CA MET A 164 11.17 4.89 7.50
C MET A 164 10.52 5.17 8.86
N ASN A 165 11.26 5.73 9.82
CA ASN A 165 10.72 6.19 11.10
C ASN A 165 9.60 7.22 10.89
N THR A 166 9.86 8.23 10.06
CA THR A 166 8.86 9.27 9.74
C THR A 166 7.59 8.66 9.16
N GLY A 167 7.71 7.74 8.19
CA GLY A 167 6.55 7.06 7.61
C GLY A 167 5.77 6.23 8.64
N VAL A 168 6.46 5.47 9.48
CA VAL A 168 5.83 4.70 10.57
C VAL A 168 5.09 5.62 11.55
N GLU A 169 5.73 6.69 12.01
CA GLU A 169 5.14 7.63 12.97
C GLU A 169 3.92 8.36 12.39
N GLN A 170 4.00 8.80 11.13
CA GLN A 170 2.87 9.42 10.44
C GLN A 170 1.70 8.46 10.28
N GLU A 171 1.96 7.20 9.91
CA GLU A 171 0.90 6.21 9.72
C GLU A 171 0.26 5.78 11.04
N ILE A 172 1.03 5.74 12.14
CA ILE A 172 0.48 5.54 13.49
C ILE A 172 -0.43 6.72 13.88
N ALA A 173 0.05 7.95 13.70
CA ALA A 173 -0.73 9.15 14.01
C ALA A 173 -2.02 9.20 13.17
N TRP A 174 -1.95 8.86 11.89
CA TRP A 174 -3.10 8.73 11.00
C TRP A 174 -4.08 7.68 11.52
N GLY A 175 -3.62 6.46 11.80
CA GLY A 175 -4.47 5.39 12.33
C GLY A 175 -5.13 5.77 13.66
N HIS A 176 -4.41 6.46 14.56
CA HIS A 176 -4.98 6.97 15.82
C HIS A 176 -6.06 8.02 15.59
N TYR A 177 -5.93 8.85 14.55
CA TYR A 177 -6.91 9.86 14.19
C TYR A 177 -8.17 9.24 13.55
N VAL A 178 -8.02 8.36 12.55
CA VAL A 178 -9.17 7.84 11.80
C VAL A 178 -9.86 6.63 12.42
N ILE A 179 -9.14 5.82 13.22
CA ILE A 179 -9.70 4.62 13.87
C ILE A 179 -9.96 4.89 15.35
N GLY A 180 -8.99 5.53 16.02
CA GLY A 180 -9.05 5.77 17.46
C GLY A 180 -9.27 4.48 18.26
N ASP A 181 -10.21 4.52 19.21
CA ASP A 181 -10.60 3.39 20.05
C ASP A 181 -12.10 3.04 19.88
N GLU A 182 -12.72 3.58 18.83
CA GLU A 182 -14.18 3.49 18.60
C GLU A 182 -14.59 2.36 17.64
N ILE A 183 -13.63 1.78 16.90
CA ILE A 183 -13.88 0.71 15.95
C ILE A 183 -13.67 -0.65 16.62
N PRO A 184 -14.72 -1.47 16.83
CA PRO A 184 -14.57 -2.77 17.48
C PRO A 184 -13.54 -3.67 16.77
N GLY A 185 -12.66 -4.28 17.56
CA GLY A 185 -11.60 -5.16 17.06
C GLY A 185 -10.27 -4.46 16.73
N LEU A 186 -10.20 -3.13 16.81
CA LEU A 186 -8.97 -2.34 16.73
C LEU A 186 -8.95 -1.28 17.85
N ASN A 187 -7.75 -0.96 18.32
CA ASN A 187 -7.52 0.17 19.22
C ASN A 187 -6.16 0.81 18.89
N LYS A 188 -5.86 1.95 19.49
CA LYS A 188 -4.61 2.68 19.22
C LYS A 188 -3.35 1.86 19.45
N GLN A 189 -3.33 1.02 20.49
CA GLN A 189 -2.17 0.18 20.78
C GLN A 189 -1.96 -0.89 19.70
N MET A 190 -3.04 -1.56 19.27
CA MET A 190 -2.99 -2.55 18.19
C MET A 190 -2.48 -1.94 16.88
N VAL A 191 -2.93 -0.73 16.55
CA VAL A 191 -2.43 0.02 15.39
C VAL A 191 -0.93 0.31 15.54
N THR A 192 -0.51 0.86 16.68
CA THR A 192 0.91 1.15 16.95
C THR A 192 1.79 -0.09 16.81
N ASP A 193 1.39 -1.19 17.44
CA ASP A 193 2.17 -2.43 17.45
C ASP A 193 2.31 -3.00 16.04
N TYR A 194 1.21 -3.00 15.27
CA TYR A 194 1.21 -3.51 13.91
C TYR A 194 2.09 -2.67 12.97
N ILE A 195 1.95 -1.35 13.00
CA ILE A 195 2.68 -0.47 12.09
C ILE A 195 4.19 -0.46 12.42
N LYS A 196 4.59 -0.53 13.70
CA LYS A 196 6.00 -0.72 14.07
C LYS A 196 6.56 -2.07 13.63
N TYR A 197 5.79 -3.15 13.80
CA TYR A 197 6.15 -4.47 13.31
C TYR A 197 6.32 -4.49 11.78
N LEU A 198 5.43 -3.83 11.04
CA LEU A 198 5.60 -3.65 9.59
C LEU A 198 6.88 -2.90 9.28
N GLY A 199 7.13 -1.75 9.93
CA GLY A 199 8.36 -0.97 9.77
C GLY A 199 9.62 -1.82 9.94
N ASN A 200 9.68 -2.64 10.99
CA ASN A 200 10.76 -3.61 11.20
C ASN A 200 10.88 -4.61 10.06
N THR A 201 9.78 -5.26 9.71
CA THR A 201 9.77 -6.28 8.67
C THR A 201 10.27 -5.70 7.34
N ARG A 202 9.84 -4.48 6.97
CA ARG A 202 10.29 -3.80 5.75
C ARG A 202 11.77 -3.44 5.82
N PHE A 203 12.20 -2.79 6.91
CA PHE A 203 13.56 -2.33 7.07
C PHE A 203 14.57 -3.49 7.11
N ALA A 204 14.22 -4.60 7.76
CA ALA A 204 15.01 -5.82 7.78
C ALA A 204 15.17 -6.44 6.39
N THR A 205 14.15 -6.35 5.51
CA THR A 205 14.24 -6.92 4.15
C THR A 205 15.25 -6.19 3.24
N LEU A 206 15.64 -4.97 3.61
CA LEU A 206 16.71 -4.18 2.97
C LEU A 206 18.11 -4.49 3.53
N GLY A 207 18.21 -5.31 4.59
CA GLY A 207 19.48 -5.68 5.22
C GLY A 207 19.91 -4.78 6.39
N PHE A 208 19.06 -3.86 6.85
CA PHE A 208 19.44 -2.85 7.86
C PHE A 208 19.06 -3.22 9.31
N GLY A 209 18.57 -4.45 9.54
CA GLY A 209 18.14 -4.94 10.84
C GLY A 209 16.79 -4.39 11.29
N ASN A 210 16.58 -4.28 12.60
CA ASN A 210 15.34 -3.75 13.17
C ASN A 210 15.38 -2.21 13.27
N LEU A 211 14.20 -1.62 13.11
CA LEU A 211 13.96 -0.20 13.38
C LEU A 211 13.61 0.02 14.87
N TYR A 212 12.84 -0.91 15.44
CA TYR A 212 12.38 -0.93 16.83
C TYR A 212 12.61 -2.32 17.44
N GLU A 213 13.58 -2.47 18.34
CA GLU A 213 13.94 -3.81 18.85
C GLU A 213 12.80 -4.56 19.56
N GLU A 214 11.88 -3.84 20.21
CA GLU A 214 10.75 -4.43 20.95
C GLU A 214 9.65 -5.01 20.04
N TYR A 215 9.69 -4.74 18.73
CA TYR A 215 8.63 -5.08 17.77
C TYR A 215 9.13 -6.07 16.71
N ALA A 216 10.12 -6.90 17.04
CA ALA A 216 10.74 -7.85 16.11
C ALA A 216 9.79 -9.00 15.70
N GLU A 217 8.80 -9.31 16.53
CA GLU A 217 7.82 -10.37 16.29
C GLU A 217 6.44 -9.80 15.97
N GLU A 218 5.64 -10.58 15.23
CA GLU A 218 4.26 -10.22 14.91
C GLU A 218 3.43 -10.12 16.21
N PRO A 219 2.75 -8.99 16.48
CA PRO A 219 1.96 -8.85 17.70
C PRO A 219 0.84 -9.89 17.77
N GLU A 220 0.69 -10.58 18.90
CA GLU A 220 -0.33 -11.62 19.09
C GLU A 220 -1.75 -11.10 18.81
N SER A 221 -2.02 -9.85 19.20
CA SER A 221 -3.30 -9.15 18.97
C SER A 221 -3.61 -8.92 17.48
N MET A 222 -2.62 -9.06 16.59
CA MET A 222 -2.68 -8.72 15.17
C MET A 222 -2.50 -9.92 14.23
N LYS A 223 -2.22 -11.12 14.73
CA LYS A 223 -2.04 -12.35 13.91
C LYS A 223 -3.22 -12.69 13.00
N TRP A 224 -4.42 -12.20 13.32
CA TRP A 224 -5.61 -12.39 12.50
C TRP A 224 -5.49 -11.70 11.14
N VAL A 225 -4.71 -10.61 11.01
CA VAL A 225 -4.58 -9.84 9.75
C VAL A 225 -4.13 -10.75 8.60
N LYS A 226 -3.16 -11.64 8.87
CA LYS A 226 -2.62 -12.58 7.88
C LYS A 226 -3.66 -13.55 7.32
N GLN A 227 -4.66 -13.94 8.13
CA GLN A 227 -5.73 -14.84 7.72
C GLN A 227 -6.65 -14.21 6.67
N TYR A 228 -6.77 -12.87 6.68
CA TYR A 228 -7.60 -12.13 5.73
C TYR A 228 -6.83 -11.68 4.49
N SER A 229 -5.51 -11.49 4.60
CA SER A 229 -4.65 -11.16 3.46
C SER A 229 -4.45 -12.33 2.50
N ASP A 230 -4.55 -13.58 2.98
CA ASP A 230 -4.42 -14.76 2.11
C ASP A 230 -5.71 -15.00 1.31
N ALA A 231 -5.67 -14.63 0.04
CA ALA A 231 -6.77 -14.84 -0.90
C ALA A 231 -7.16 -16.32 -1.07
N ASN A 232 -6.27 -17.27 -0.77
CA ASN A 232 -6.53 -18.70 -0.88
C ASN A 232 -7.15 -19.31 0.38
N MET A 233 -7.06 -18.64 1.53
CA MET A 233 -7.58 -19.18 2.80
C MET A 233 -9.06 -18.90 3.03
N VAL A 234 -9.64 -17.92 2.34
CA VAL A 234 -11.08 -17.65 2.43
C VAL A 234 -11.81 -18.50 1.41
N LYS A 235 -12.02 -19.76 1.77
CA LYS A 235 -13.01 -20.62 1.12
C LYS A 235 -14.38 -19.97 1.33
N THR A 236 -14.87 -19.28 0.31
CA THR A 236 -16.29 -18.93 0.23
C THR A 236 -17.08 -20.24 0.37
N ASP A 237 -18.01 -20.30 1.31
CA ASP A 237 -18.88 -21.46 1.44
C ASP A 237 -19.59 -21.64 0.09
N PHE A 238 -19.56 -22.87 -0.44
CA PHE A 238 -19.98 -23.20 -1.80
C PHE A 238 -21.47 -22.88 -2.06
N PHE A 239 -22.23 -22.64 -0.98
CA PHE A 239 -23.63 -22.25 -1.00
C PHE A 239 -23.88 -20.73 -0.93
N GLU A 240 -22.91 -19.92 -0.48
CA GLU A 240 -23.02 -18.45 -0.42
C GLU A 240 -22.33 -17.76 -1.61
N ALA A 241 -21.36 -18.41 -2.24
CA ALA A 241 -20.78 -17.95 -3.49
C ALA A 241 -21.79 -18.10 -4.62
N ARG A 242 -22.35 -16.99 -5.13
CA ARG A 242 -22.82 -17.02 -6.52
C ARG A 242 -21.60 -17.27 -7.40
N PRO A 243 -21.53 -18.37 -8.16
CA PRO A 243 -20.41 -18.62 -9.06
C PRO A 243 -20.33 -17.45 -10.05
N SER A 244 -19.22 -16.73 -10.05
CA SER A 244 -18.91 -15.72 -11.08
C SER A 244 -18.58 -16.35 -12.43
N ALA A 245 -18.59 -17.69 -12.53
CA ALA A 245 -18.50 -18.43 -13.78
C ALA A 245 -19.86 -19.05 -14.12
N TYR A 246 -20.26 -18.91 -15.39
CA TYR A 246 -21.49 -19.37 -16.04
C TYR A 246 -22.61 -18.33 -16.23
N ALA A 247 -22.29 -17.23 -16.93
CA ALA A 247 -23.16 -16.87 -18.05
C ALA A 247 -22.89 -17.91 -19.16
N LYS A 248 -23.65 -19.01 -19.18
CA LYS A 248 -23.80 -19.78 -20.40
C LYS A 248 -24.26 -18.77 -21.46
N SER A 249 -23.44 -18.61 -22.49
CA SER A 249 -23.88 -18.16 -23.80
C SER A 249 -25.22 -18.83 -24.08
N GLY A 250 -26.31 -18.09 -23.91
CA GLY A 250 -27.58 -18.45 -24.50
C GLY A 250 -27.32 -18.46 -25.99
N ALA A 251 -27.58 -19.60 -26.62
CA ALA A 251 -27.51 -19.74 -28.06
C ALA A 251 -28.15 -18.50 -28.71
N ILE A 252 -27.37 -17.80 -29.53
CA ILE A 252 -27.94 -16.90 -30.51
C ILE A 252 -28.71 -17.82 -31.46
N GLU A 253 -30.04 -17.80 -31.40
CA GLU A 253 -30.84 -18.31 -32.51
C GLU A 253 -30.59 -17.38 -33.69
N ASP A 254 -29.93 -17.94 -34.70
CA ASP A 254 -29.66 -17.32 -35.99
C ASP A 254 -30.95 -17.43 -36.82
N ASP A 255 -31.71 -16.34 -36.89
CA ASP A 255 -32.93 -16.24 -37.71
C ASP A 255 -32.61 -15.85 -39.17
N LEU A 256 -31.75 -16.63 -39.84
CA LEU A 256 -31.50 -16.54 -41.30
C LEU A 256 -31.33 -17.91 -41.97
#